data_AF-A0ABD1UTH8-F1
#
_entry.id   AF-A0ABD1UTH8-F1
#
_cell.length_a   1.000
_cell.length_b   1.000
_cell.length_c   1.000
_cell.angle_alpha   90.00
_cell.angle_beta   90.00
_cell.angle_gamma   90.00
#
_symmetry.space_group_name_H-M   'P 1'
#
loop_
_entity.id
_entity.type
_entity.pdbx_description
1 polymer ?
#
loop_
_entity_poly.entity_id
_entity_poly.type
_entity_poly.pdbx_seq_one_letter_code
_entity_poly.pdbx_strand_id
1 'polypeptide(L)'
;MVELKEFDESVLRPALHCAVQHYEHYYKAKARWAKHNVLTMFNPSWMTTLENAFLWIGGWRPSMAFHLLYSKSGQQFEARISELIRGVSTGDLGDLSPCQLSQVDELQRKTIREEKDISEKQAKLQETIADSSVVELSHVASELTRGGEAVGDGIDEGRVEATLAAKEEGLVEVLQRADELRMKTLKEILNILTPVQGVHFLIAAAEVTLEGS
;
A
#
# COMPACT_ATOMS: atom_id res chain seq x y z
N MET A 1 29.92 1.40 6.34
CA MET A 1 28.89 2.27 5.75
C MET A 1 29.54 2.97 4.58
N VAL A 2 29.34 2.43 3.38
CA VAL A 2 30.07 2.83 2.16
C VAL A 2 29.65 4.24 1.76
N GLU A 3 30.62 5.13 1.56
CA GLU A 3 30.42 6.51 1.15
C GLU A 3 29.76 6.56 -0.24
N LEU A 4 28.45 6.85 -0.29
CA LEU A 4 27.72 7.19 -1.53
C LEU A 4 28.15 8.56 -2.13
N LYS A 5 29.24 9.16 -1.60
CA LYS A 5 29.71 10.52 -1.93
C LYS A 5 30.24 10.69 -3.35
N GLU A 6 30.52 9.60 -4.07
CA GLU A 6 31.15 9.63 -5.40
C GLU A 6 30.34 8.94 -6.51
N PHE A 7 29.07 8.60 -6.27
CA PHE A 7 28.24 8.12 -7.38
C PHE A 7 27.74 9.29 -8.21
N ASP A 8 28.29 9.42 -9.42
CA ASP A 8 27.80 10.33 -10.45
C ASP A 8 26.28 10.13 -10.64
N GLU A 9 25.54 11.24 -10.78
CA GLU A 9 24.10 11.22 -11.06
C GLU A 9 23.76 10.30 -12.25
N SER A 10 24.69 10.17 -13.19
CA SER A 10 24.60 9.29 -14.35
C SER A 10 24.43 7.81 -14.01
N VAL A 11 24.91 7.36 -12.83
CA VAL A 11 24.79 5.99 -12.32
C VAL A 11 23.57 5.82 -11.41
N LEU A 12 23.24 6.84 -10.62
CA LEU A 12 22.12 6.79 -9.68
C LEU A 12 20.75 6.80 -10.38
N ARG A 13 20.59 7.58 -11.45
CA ARG A 13 19.33 7.64 -12.21
C ARG A 13 18.93 6.28 -12.80
N PRO A 14 19.83 5.52 -13.47
CA PRO A 14 19.54 4.15 -13.89
C PRO A 14 19.16 3.21 -12.73
N ALA A 15 19.83 3.31 -11.58
CA ALA A 15 19.54 2.48 -10.42
C ALA A 15 18.13 2.76 -9.87
N LEU A 16 17.75 4.03 -9.72
CA LEU A 16 16.40 4.44 -9.33
C LEU A 16 15.35 3.97 -10.33
N HIS A 17 15.62 4.12 -11.62
CA HIS A 17 14.72 3.63 -12.67
C HIS A 17 14.54 2.11 -12.58
N CYS A 18 15.62 1.36 -12.37
CA CYS A 18 15.57 -0.09 -12.18
C CYS A 18 14.74 -0.48 -10.96
N ALA A 19 14.91 0.21 -9.83
CA ALA A 19 14.11 -0.04 -8.63
C ALA A 19 12.61 0.23 -8.87
N VAL A 20 12.26 1.36 -9.48
CA VAL A 20 10.87 1.68 -9.85
C VAL A 20 10.31 0.61 -10.79
N GLN A 21 11.07 0.20 -11.81
CA GLN A 21 10.68 -0.85 -12.75
C GLN A 21 10.44 -2.19 -12.04
N HIS A 22 11.23 -2.52 -11.02
CA HIS A 22 11.04 -3.72 -10.21
C HIS A 22 9.70 -3.69 -9.48
N TYR A 23 9.38 -2.59 -8.79
CA TYR A 23 8.07 -2.43 -8.13
C TYR A 23 6.92 -2.47 -9.14
N GLU A 24 7.08 -1.89 -10.33
CA GLU A 24 6.04 -1.96 -11.37
C GLU A 24 5.78 -3.39 -11.82
N HIS A 25 6.84 -4.18 -12.02
CA HIS A 25 6.70 -5.59 -12.36
C HIS A 25 6.00 -6.36 -11.23
N TYR A 26 6.38 -6.09 -9.98
CA TYR A 26 5.74 -6.67 -8.81
C TYR A 26 4.23 -6.37 -8.77
N TYR A 27 3.81 -5.11 -8.84
CA TYR A 27 2.37 -4.79 -8.79
C TYR A 27 1.60 -5.26 -10.02
N LYS A 28 2.22 -5.28 -11.21
CA LYS A 28 1.62 -5.90 -12.41
C LYS A 28 1.41 -7.40 -12.22
N ALA A 29 2.37 -8.11 -11.63
CA ALA A 29 2.24 -9.53 -11.32
C ALA A 29 1.15 -9.75 -10.26
N LYS A 30 1.18 -8.97 -9.17
CA LYS A 30 0.18 -9.00 -8.10
C LYS A 30 -1.24 -8.77 -8.64
N ALA A 31 -1.44 -7.79 -9.51
CA ALA A 31 -2.74 -7.53 -10.13
C ALA A 31 -3.25 -8.69 -11.00
N ARG A 32 -2.36 -9.43 -11.68
CA ARG A 32 -2.74 -10.65 -12.42
C ARG A 32 -3.19 -11.75 -11.47
N TRP A 33 -2.45 -11.97 -10.37
CA TRP A 33 -2.80 -12.97 -9.36
C TRP A 33 -4.10 -12.65 -8.63
N ALA A 34 -4.34 -11.37 -8.32
CA ALA A 34 -5.57 -10.93 -7.66
C ALA A 34 -6.83 -11.30 -8.46
N LYS A 35 -6.77 -11.28 -9.80
CA LYS A 35 -7.89 -11.70 -10.66
C LYS A 35 -8.23 -13.20 -10.56
N HIS A 36 -7.29 -14.02 -10.12
CA HIS A 36 -7.50 -15.46 -9.93
C HIS A 36 -7.87 -15.81 -8.49
N ASN A 37 -7.22 -15.17 -7.51
CA ASN A 37 -7.52 -15.38 -6.10
C ASN A 37 -7.14 -14.13 -5.29
N VAL A 38 -8.12 -13.24 -5.11
CA VAL A 38 -7.91 -11.97 -4.40
C VAL A 38 -7.69 -12.18 -2.90
N LEU A 39 -8.28 -13.21 -2.29
CA LEU A 39 -8.24 -13.44 -0.84
C LEU A 39 -6.81 -13.68 -0.34
N THR A 40 -5.98 -14.36 -1.14
CA THR A 40 -4.55 -14.56 -0.83
C THR A 40 -3.74 -13.27 -0.75
N MET A 41 -4.22 -12.18 -1.37
CA MET A 41 -3.56 -10.87 -1.29
C MET A 41 -3.90 -10.12 0.01
N PHE A 42 -5.02 -10.45 0.65
CA PHE A 42 -5.45 -9.85 1.92
C PHE A 42 -4.97 -10.63 3.14
N ASN A 43 -4.68 -11.92 2.98
CA ASN A 43 -4.09 -12.77 4.02
C ASN A 43 -2.98 -13.67 3.44
N PRO A 44 -1.83 -13.09 3.08
CA PRO A 44 -0.74 -13.84 2.49
C PRO A 44 -0.05 -14.76 3.50
N SER A 45 0.30 -15.96 3.05
CA SER A 45 0.91 -17.01 3.89
C SER A 45 2.39 -16.78 4.19
N TRP A 46 3.03 -15.83 3.52
CA TRP A 46 4.46 -15.51 3.68
C TRP A 46 4.71 -14.34 4.65
N MET A 47 3.65 -13.80 5.27
CA MET A 47 3.77 -12.80 6.34
C MET A 47 3.31 -13.38 7.67
N THR A 48 3.86 -12.83 8.76
CA THR A 48 3.44 -13.17 10.12
C THR A 48 2.01 -12.71 10.38
N THR A 49 1.34 -13.29 11.37
CA THR A 49 -0.01 -12.87 11.79
C THR A 49 -0.05 -11.40 12.19
N LEU A 50 1.03 -10.89 12.80
CA LEU A 50 1.13 -9.49 13.20
C LEU A 50 1.21 -8.59 11.96
N GLU A 51 2.09 -8.89 11.01
CA GLU A 51 2.21 -8.12 9.76
C GLU A 51 0.89 -8.13 8.99
N ASN A 52 0.23 -9.29 8.90
CA ASN A 52 -1.08 -9.42 8.26
C ASN A 52 -2.14 -8.53 8.93
N ALA A 53 -2.13 -8.40 10.26
CA ALA A 53 -3.06 -7.54 10.98
C ALA A 53 -2.85 -6.03 10.70
N PHE A 54 -1.65 -5.63 10.28
CA PHE A 54 -1.32 -4.24 9.95
C PHE A 54 -1.38 -3.91 8.45
N LEU A 55 -1.75 -4.87 7.59
CA LEU A 55 -1.94 -4.58 6.17
C LEU A 55 -3.12 -3.64 5.95
N TRP A 56 -2.87 -2.60 5.18
CA TRP A 56 -3.92 -1.76 4.62
C TRP A 56 -4.19 -2.25 3.21
N ILE A 57 -5.28 -2.97 2.95
CA ILE A 57 -5.67 -3.37 1.58
C ILE A 57 -4.55 -4.14 0.86
N GLY A 58 -4.17 -5.28 1.44
CA GLY A 58 -3.18 -6.21 0.88
C GLY A 58 -1.76 -5.65 0.75
N GLY A 59 -1.36 -4.67 1.57
CA GLY A 59 -0.01 -4.11 1.57
C GLY A 59 0.19 -2.99 2.58
N TRP A 60 1.34 -2.32 2.51
CA TRP A 60 1.65 -1.14 3.32
C TRP A 60 0.75 0.05 2.95
N ARG A 61 0.54 0.98 3.89
CA ARG A 61 -0.29 2.16 3.67
C ARG A 61 0.55 3.30 3.08
N PRO A 62 0.18 3.92 1.94
CA PRO A 62 0.97 4.95 1.25
C PRO A 62 1.54 6.08 2.14
N SER A 63 0.78 6.52 3.14
CA SER A 63 1.17 7.54 4.14
C SER A 63 2.42 7.15 4.94
N MET A 64 2.71 5.86 5.09
CA MET A 64 3.93 5.35 5.76
C MET A 64 5.21 5.77 5.04
N ALA A 65 5.18 5.95 3.71
CA ALA A 65 6.34 6.43 2.97
C ALA A 65 6.78 7.84 3.42
N PHE A 66 5.81 8.71 3.71
CA PHE A 66 6.11 10.06 4.22
C PHE A 66 6.60 10.02 5.66
N HIS A 67 6.01 9.18 6.51
CA HIS A 67 6.51 8.97 7.87
C HIS A 67 7.95 8.50 7.89
N LEU A 68 8.30 7.54 7.03
CA LEU A 68 9.67 7.09 6.85
C LEU A 68 10.58 8.23 6.38
N LEU A 69 10.15 8.97 5.35
CA LEU A 69 10.91 10.10 4.81
C LEU A 69 11.20 11.13 5.90
N TYR A 70 10.20 11.62 6.62
CA TYR A 70 10.41 12.63 7.67
C TYR A 70 11.24 12.09 8.83
N SER A 71 11.03 10.84 9.24
CA SER A 71 11.79 10.22 10.32
C SER A 71 13.28 10.13 9.96
N LYS A 72 13.61 9.58 8.79
CA LYS A 72 15.00 9.42 8.34
C LYS A 72 15.66 10.76 8.03
N SER A 73 14.91 11.70 7.44
CA SER A 73 15.40 13.07 7.20
C SER A 73 15.73 13.79 8.50
N GLY A 74 14.84 13.70 9.50
CA GLY A 74 15.07 14.29 10.82
C GLY A 74 16.26 13.68 11.55
N GLN A 75 16.40 12.35 11.52
CA GLN A 75 17.55 11.64 12.09
C GLN A 75 18.88 12.06 11.44
N GLN A 76 18.93 12.13 10.10
CA GLN A 76 20.14 12.52 9.38
C GLN A 76 20.49 14.00 9.58
N PHE A 77 19.47 14.86 9.58
CA PHE A 77 19.62 16.28 9.89
C PHE A 77 20.19 16.50 11.29
N GLU A 78 19.62 15.84 12.31
CA GLU A 78 20.06 15.98 13.70
C GLU A 78 21.52 15.51 13.89
N ALA A 79 21.87 14.37 13.29
CA ALA A 79 23.22 13.82 13.36
C ALA A 79 24.29 14.75 12.75
N ARG A 80 23.91 15.63 11.82
CA ARG A 80 24.84 16.48 11.06
C ARG A 80 24.55 17.97 11.18
N ILE A 81 23.73 18.39 12.14
CA ILE A 81 23.31 19.79 12.29
C ILE A 81 24.50 20.76 12.39
N SER A 82 25.59 20.34 13.03
CA SER A 82 26.82 21.13 13.17
C SER A 82 27.56 21.33 11.84
N GLU A 83 27.50 20.37 10.91
CA GLU A 83 28.07 20.46 9.57
C GLU A 83 27.19 21.33 8.67
N LEU A 84 25.87 21.17 8.79
CA LEU A 84 24.89 21.90 7.99
C LEU A 84 24.88 23.41 8.30
N ILE A 85 24.99 23.78 9.58
CA ILE A 85 25.13 25.19 10.00
C ILE A 85 26.40 25.82 9.41
N ARG A 86 27.44 25.02 9.15
CA ARG A 86 28.67 25.45 8.49
C ARG A 86 28.58 25.46 6.96
N GLY A 87 27.40 25.17 6.41
CA GLY A 87 27.12 25.15 4.98
C GLY A 87 27.63 23.89 4.25
N VAL A 88 27.97 22.82 4.98
CA VAL A 88 28.39 21.55 4.38
C VAL A 88 27.14 20.70 4.15
N SER A 89 26.81 20.47 2.88
CA SER A 89 25.73 19.56 2.44
C SER A 89 26.32 18.19 2.11
N THR A 90 25.67 17.13 2.58
CA THR A 90 25.99 15.73 2.29
C THR A 90 25.20 15.15 1.13
N GLY A 91 24.12 15.82 0.71
CA GLY A 91 23.23 15.39 -0.36
C GLY A 91 22.28 14.25 0.03
N ASP A 92 22.25 13.88 1.32
CA ASP A 92 21.36 12.86 1.86
C ASP A 92 19.97 13.44 2.21
N LEU A 93 19.14 12.69 2.93
CA LEU A 93 17.78 13.13 3.31
C LEU A 93 17.80 14.22 4.39
N GLY A 94 18.92 14.45 5.08
CA GLY A 94 19.07 15.60 5.98
C GLY A 94 19.05 16.94 5.25
N ASP A 95 19.34 16.94 3.95
CA ASP A 95 19.47 18.14 3.12
C ASP A 95 18.22 18.44 2.28
N LEU A 96 17.03 18.01 2.73
CA LEU A 96 15.79 18.35 2.03
C LEU A 96 15.58 19.88 2.01
N SER A 97 15.45 20.42 0.80
CA SER A 97 15.19 21.85 0.62
C SER A 97 13.77 22.23 1.07
N PRO A 98 13.53 23.50 1.44
CA PRO A 98 12.17 23.97 1.77
C PRO A 98 11.15 23.75 0.65
N CYS A 99 11.58 23.83 -0.61
CA CYS A 99 10.73 23.55 -1.76
C CYS A 99 10.31 22.08 -1.79
N GLN A 100 11.28 21.15 -1.63
CA GLN A 100 11.00 19.72 -1.58
C GLN A 100 10.07 19.38 -0.41
N LEU A 101 10.29 19.94 0.78
CA LEU A 101 9.41 19.74 1.94
C LEU A 101 7.97 20.20 1.65
N SER A 102 7.80 21.37 1.03
CA SER A 102 6.46 21.85 0.65
C SER A 102 5.80 20.96 -0.42
N GLN A 103 6.56 20.42 -1.37
CA GLN A 103 6.04 19.51 -2.39
C GLN A 103 5.64 18.15 -1.78
N VAL A 104 6.46 17.62 -0.88
CA VAL A 104 6.18 16.36 -0.15
C VAL A 104 4.94 16.50 0.74
N ASP A 105 4.79 17.63 1.43
CA ASP A 105 3.63 17.92 2.28
C ASP A 105 2.31 18.01 1.47
N GLU A 106 2.34 18.64 0.29
CA GLU A 106 1.18 18.64 -0.60
C GLU A 106 0.87 17.23 -1.15
N LEU A 107 1.91 16.50 -1.57
CA LEU A 107 1.78 15.13 -2.02
C LEU A 107 1.20 14.21 -0.93
N GLN A 108 1.61 14.40 0.32
CA GLN A 108 1.09 13.67 1.46
C GLN A 108 -0.40 13.95 1.65
N ARG A 109 -0.82 15.22 1.63
CA ARG A 109 -2.25 15.58 1.73
C ARG A 109 -3.08 14.92 0.64
N LYS A 110 -2.61 14.98 -0.61
CA LYS A 110 -3.28 14.34 -1.76
C LYS A 110 -3.37 12.83 -1.56
N THR A 111 -2.27 12.18 -1.16
CA THR A 111 -2.23 10.74 -0.92
C THR A 111 -3.21 10.34 0.19
N ILE A 112 -3.26 11.05 1.32
CA ILE A 112 -4.18 10.77 2.42
C ILE A 112 -5.66 10.89 1.98
N ARG A 113 -5.98 11.85 1.11
CA ARG A 113 -7.34 11.96 0.54
C ARG A 113 -7.69 10.75 -0.31
N GLU A 114 -6.78 10.30 -1.18
CA GLU A 114 -6.97 9.11 -2.02
C GLU A 114 -7.05 7.82 -1.16
N GLU A 115 -6.25 7.70 -0.10
CA GLU A 115 -6.38 6.60 0.87
C GLU A 115 -7.75 6.56 1.55
N LYS A 116 -8.28 7.74 1.91
CA LYS A 116 -9.60 7.85 2.54
C LYS A 116 -10.70 7.38 1.59
N ASP A 117 -10.66 7.82 0.33
CA ASP A 117 -11.60 7.38 -0.71
C ASP A 117 -11.57 5.85 -0.90
N ILE A 118 -10.38 5.26 -1.00
CA ILE A 118 -10.23 3.81 -1.15
C ILE A 118 -10.75 3.07 0.09
N SER A 119 -10.45 3.57 1.29
CA SER A 119 -10.93 2.97 2.55
C SER A 119 -12.45 3.07 2.70
N GLU A 120 -13.05 4.19 2.30
CA GLU A 120 -14.51 4.36 2.26
C GLU A 120 -15.15 3.40 1.25
N LYS A 121 -14.51 3.17 0.10
CA LYS A 121 -14.98 2.19 -0.89
C LYS A 121 -14.93 0.76 -0.34
N GLN A 122 -13.86 0.39 0.35
CA GLN A 122 -13.78 -0.92 1.01
C GLN A 122 -14.86 -1.08 2.08
N ALA A 123 -15.11 -0.04 2.88
CA ALA A 123 -16.14 -0.07 3.91
C ALA A 123 -17.53 -0.32 3.31
N LYS A 124 -17.88 0.34 2.19
CA LYS A 124 -19.13 0.11 1.46
C LYS A 124 -19.26 -1.32 0.94
N LEU A 125 -18.16 -1.90 0.45
CA LEU A 125 -18.14 -3.30 0.03
C LEU A 125 -18.39 -4.24 1.21
N GLN A 126 -17.81 -3.94 2.38
CA GLN A 126 -18.03 -4.71 3.62
C GLN A 126 -19.47 -4.58 4.14
N GLU A 127 -20.08 -3.40 4.08
CA GLU A 127 -21.49 -3.18 4.44
C GLU A 127 -22.43 -4.03 3.58
N THR A 128 -22.20 -4.05 2.26
CA THR A 128 -22.97 -4.88 1.33
C THR A 128 -22.86 -6.39 1.64
N ILE A 129 -21.69 -6.84 2.12
CA ILE A 129 -21.49 -8.24 2.55
C ILE A 129 -22.32 -8.55 3.81
N ALA A 130 -22.34 -7.64 4.78
CA ALA A 130 -23.10 -7.80 6.00
C ALA A 130 -24.61 -7.90 5.69
N ASP A 131 -25.13 -7.03 4.84
CA ASP A 131 -26.55 -7.03 4.47
C ASP A 131 -26.98 -8.33 3.79
N SER A 132 -26.20 -8.82 2.81
CA SER A 132 -26.50 -10.08 2.09
C SER A 132 -26.46 -11.30 3.00
N SER A 133 -25.43 -11.41 3.87
CA SER A 133 -25.29 -12.56 4.78
C SER A 133 -26.34 -12.56 5.89
N VAL A 134 -26.73 -11.40 6.42
CA VAL A 134 -27.81 -11.28 7.41
C VAL A 134 -29.15 -11.66 6.80
N VAL A 135 -29.42 -11.29 5.55
CA VAL A 135 -30.63 -11.70 4.83
C VAL A 135 -30.66 -13.21 4.61
N GLU A 136 -29.56 -13.81 4.17
CA GLU A 136 -29.46 -15.28 4.01
C GLU A 136 -29.67 -16.02 5.33
N LEU A 137 -29.05 -15.56 6.42
CA LEU A 137 -29.24 -16.14 7.75
C LEU A 137 -30.69 -15.97 8.25
N SER A 138 -31.35 -14.87 7.89
CA SER A 138 -32.77 -14.64 8.21
C SER A 138 -33.70 -15.61 7.47
N HIS A 139 -33.41 -15.92 6.21
CA HIS A 139 -34.14 -16.93 5.45
C HIS A 139 -33.98 -18.32 6.08
N VAL A 140 -32.76 -18.73 6.40
CA VAL A 140 -32.49 -20.03 7.07
C VAL A 140 -33.19 -20.13 8.42
N ALA A 141 -33.14 -19.07 9.23
CA ALA A 141 -33.84 -19.02 10.52
C ALA A 141 -35.37 -19.11 10.34
N SER A 142 -35.93 -18.40 9.35
CA SER A 142 -37.36 -18.42 9.06
C SER A 142 -37.85 -19.79 8.61
N GLU A 143 -37.06 -20.50 7.79
CA GLU A 143 -37.35 -21.86 7.35
C GLU A 143 -37.32 -22.87 8.51
N LEU A 144 -36.35 -22.75 9.42
CA LEU A 144 -36.27 -23.56 10.64
C LEU A 144 -37.46 -23.31 11.59
N THR A 145 -38.03 -22.11 11.58
CA THR A 145 -39.20 -21.77 12.41
C THR A 145 -40.51 -22.29 11.79
N ARG A 146 -40.53 -22.51 10.46
CA ARG A 146 -41.69 -22.93 9.68
C ARG A 146 -41.62 -24.42 9.34
N GLY A 147 -41.44 -25.26 10.36
CA GLY A 147 -41.48 -26.71 10.21
C GLY A 147 -42.82 -27.17 9.62
N GLY A 148 -42.80 -27.67 8.38
CA GLY A 148 -43.96 -28.27 7.72
C GLY A 148 -43.84 -28.28 6.20
N GLU A 149 -43.53 -29.46 5.67
CA GLU A 149 -43.65 -29.90 4.26
C GLU A 149 -42.67 -29.29 3.25
N ALA A 150 -41.77 -30.17 2.79
CA ALA A 150 -40.76 -29.92 1.78
C ALA A 150 -41.38 -29.64 0.41
N VAL A 151 -41.06 -28.48 -0.16
CA VAL A 151 -40.82 -28.35 -1.60
C VAL A 151 -39.42 -27.77 -1.68
N GLY A 152 -38.47 -28.60 -2.10
CA GLY A 152 -37.09 -28.23 -2.29
C GLY A 152 -36.98 -27.18 -3.38
N ASP A 153 -36.77 -25.94 -2.96
CA ASP A 153 -35.86 -25.06 -3.68
C ASP A 153 -34.67 -24.95 -2.73
N GLY A 154 -33.71 -25.87 -2.89
CA GLY A 154 -32.45 -25.75 -2.18
C GLY A 154 -31.89 -24.36 -2.47
N ILE A 155 -31.26 -23.73 -1.46
CA ILE A 155 -30.50 -22.48 -1.63
C ILE A 155 -29.92 -22.47 -3.03
N ASP A 156 -30.32 -21.50 -3.86
CA ASP A 156 -29.84 -21.39 -5.23
C ASP A 156 -28.32 -21.20 -5.16
N GLU A 157 -27.59 -22.31 -5.19
CA GLU A 157 -26.13 -22.38 -5.06
C GLU A 157 -25.48 -21.47 -6.11
N GLY A 158 -26.11 -21.36 -7.29
CA GLY A 158 -25.71 -20.45 -8.36
C GLY A 158 -25.86 -18.96 -8.01
N ARG A 159 -26.87 -18.58 -7.22
CA ARG A 159 -27.06 -17.20 -6.73
C ARG A 159 -26.08 -16.85 -5.61
N VAL A 160 -25.75 -17.80 -4.74
CA VAL A 160 -24.71 -17.62 -3.71
C VAL A 160 -23.34 -17.46 -4.38
N GLU A 161 -23.01 -18.33 -5.34
CA GLU A 161 -21.76 -18.28 -6.10
C GLU A 161 -21.63 -16.97 -6.90
N ALA A 162 -22.68 -16.53 -7.60
CA ALA A 162 -22.68 -15.24 -8.31
C ALA A 162 -22.49 -14.04 -7.37
N THR A 163 -23.07 -14.11 -6.16
CA THR A 163 -22.92 -13.07 -5.14
C THR A 163 -21.48 -13.03 -4.59
N LEU A 164 -20.85 -14.19 -4.37
CA LEU A 164 -19.44 -14.29 -3.95
C LEU A 164 -18.49 -13.80 -5.05
N ALA A 165 -18.74 -14.17 -6.31
CA ALA A 165 -17.94 -13.72 -7.45
C ALA A 165 -17.96 -12.18 -7.60
N ALA A 166 -19.13 -11.56 -7.48
CA ALA A 166 -19.25 -10.09 -7.50
C ALA A 166 -18.52 -9.43 -6.32
N LYS A 167 -18.49 -10.08 -5.15
CA LYS A 167 -17.74 -9.59 -3.97
C LYS A 167 -16.23 -9.65 -4.20
N GLU A 168 -15.74 -10.75 -4.77
CA GLU A 168 -14.32 -10.89 -5.12
C GLU A 168 -13.89 -9.85 -6.17
N GLU A 169 -14.72 -9.57 -7.17
CA GLU A 169 -14.47 -8.51 -8.15
C GLU A 169 -14.33 -7.13 -7.48
N GLY A 170 -15.20 -6.82 -6.52
CA GLY A 170 -15.10 -5.59 -5.73
C GLY A 170 -13.78 -5.49 -4.94
N LEU A 171 -13.32 -6.60 -4.35
CA LEU A 171 -12.02 -6.65 -3.66
C LEU A 171 -10.85 -6.46 -4.63
N VAL A 172 -10.93 -7.03 -5.84
CA VAL A 172 -9.91 -6.84 -6.89
C VAL A 172 -9.81 -5.36 -7.26
N GLU A 173 -10.93 -4.68 -7.43
CA GLU A 173 -10.93 -3.26 -7.79
C GLU A 173 -10.31 -2.38 -6.67
N VAL A 174 -10.69 -2.64 -5.42
CA VAL A 174 -10.15 -1.89 -4.27
C VAL A 174 -8.65 -2.13 -4.11
N LEU A 175 -8.20 -3.39 -4.25
CA LEU A 175 -6.78 -3.74 -4.21
C LEU A 175 -5.99 -3.07 -5.34
N GLN A 176 -6.53 -3.06 -6.56
CA GLN A 176 -5.90 -2.42 -7.70
C GLN A 176 -5.71 -0.92 -7.46
N ARG A 177 -6.74 -0.22 -6.97
CA ARG A 177 -6.64 1.22 -6.63
C ARG A 177 -5.59 1.47 -5.54
N ALA A 178 -5.51 0.61 -4.54
CA ALA A 178 -4.51 0.72 -3.48
C ALA A 178 -3.08 0.52 -4.01
N ASP A 179 -2.86 -0.48 -4.87
CA ASP A 179 -1.56 -0.75 -5.48
C ASP A 179 -1.13 0.35 -6.47
N GLU A 180 -2.07 0.92 -7.23
CA GLU A 180 -1.83 2.09 -8.08
C GLU A 180 -1.43 3.32 -7.24
N LEU A 181 -2.12 3.57 -6.12
CA LEU A 181 -1.76 4.66 -5.21
C LEU A 181 -0.35 4.47 -4.63
N ARG A 182 0.01 3.26 -4.17
CA ARG A 182 1.37 2.96 -3.70
C ARG A 182 2.43 3.29 -4.73
N MET A 183 2.23 2.83 -5.97
CA MET A 183 3.16 3.06 -7.07
C MET A 183 3.27 4.55 -7.42
N LYS A 184 2.14 5.23 -7.49
CA LYS A 184 2.07 6.67 -7.75
C LYS A 184 2.79 7.47 -6.66
N THR A 185 2.51 7.19 -5.39
CA THR A 185 3.18 7.83 -4.24
C THR A 185 4.70 7.63 -4.30
N LEU A 186 5.17 6.40 -4.53
CA LEU A 186 6.60 6.11 -4.65
C LEU A 186 7.26 6.94 -5.76
N LYS A 187 6.66 6.96 -6.95
CA LYS A 187 7.18 7.72 -8.10
C LYS A 187 7.16 9.22 -7.87
N GLU A 188 6.05 9.75 -7.33
CA GLU A 188 5.92 11.19 -7.06
C GLU A 188 6.94 11.63 -5.98
N ILE A 189 7.20 10.83 -4.94
CA ILE A 189 8.28 11.09 -3.97
C ILE A 189 9.64 11.12 -4.67
N LEU A 190 9.98 10.09 -5.45
CA LEU A 190 11.29 10.01 -6.12
C LEU A 190 11.50 11.12 -7.17
N ASN A 191 10.43 11.69 -7.74
CA ASN A 191 10.50 12.84 -8.64
C ASN A 191 10.75 14.17 -7.92
N ILE A 192 10.40 14.28 -6.63
CA ILE A 192 10.69 15.45 -5.80
C ILE A 192 12.14 15.41 -5.28
N LEU A 193 12.62 14.21 -4.96
CA LEU A 193 13.97 14.00 -4.43
C LEU A 193 15.04 14.12 -5.51
N THR A 194 16.27 14.50 -5.11
CA THR A 194 17.44 14.35 -5.98
C THR A 194 17.78 12.86 -6.13
N PRO A 195 18.57 12.45 -7.15
CA PRO A 195 18.94 11.04 -7.31
C PRO A 195 19.62 10.43 -6.07
N VAL A 196 20.48 11.20 -5.39
CA VAL A 196 21.16 10.77 -4.16
C VAL A 196 20.14 10.57 -3.03
N GLN A 197 19.27 11.54 -2.80
CA GLN A 197 18.20 11.46 -1.81
C GLN A 197 17.25 10.29 -2.09
N GLY A 198 16.88 10.07 -3.34
CA GLY A 198 16.04 8.95 -3.75
C GLY A 198 16.65 7.59 -3.40
N VAL A 199 17.96 7.44 -3.58
CA VAL A 199 18.67 6.21 -3.19
C VAL A 199 18.67 6.03 -1.68
N HIS A 200 18.97 7.09 -0.91
CA HIS A 200 18.88 7.04 0.55
C HIS A 200 17.46 6.68 1.04
N PHE A 201 16.43 7.20 0.38
CA PHE A 201 15.04 6.87 0.69
C PHE A 201 14.73 5.39 0.42
N LEU A 202 15.14 4.85 -0.73
CA LEU A 202 14.91 3.44 -1.06
C LEU A 202 15.70 2.49 -0.15
N ILE A 203 16.92 2.85 0.24
CA ILE A 203 17.70 2.09 1.23
C ILE A 203 16.95 2.05 2.56
N ALA A 204 16.50 3.21 3.05
CA ALA A 204 15.73 3.27 4.29
C ALA A 204 14.43 2.45 4.22
N ALA A 205 13.76 2.42 3.07
CA ALA A 205 12.56 1.62 2.87
C ALA A 205 12.87 0.12 2.88
N ALA A 206 13.99 -0.29 2.26
CA ALA A 206 14.44 -1.67 2.27
C ALA A 206 14.81 -2.14 3.70
N GLU A 207 15.50 -1.32 4.48
CA GLU A 207 15.82 -1.62 5.89
C GLU A 207 14.57 -1.93 6.72
N VAL A 208 13.53 -1.09 6.62
CA VAL A 208 12.26 -1.30 7.34
C VAL A 208 11.57 -2.60 6.92
N THR A 209 11.72 -2.99 5.66
CA THR A 209 11.12 -4.23 5.14
C THR A 209 11.91 -5.47 5.58
N LEU A 210 13.24 -5.34 5.80
CA LEU A 210 14.12 -6.42 6.21
C LEU A 210 14.12 -6.67 7.73
N GLU A 211 13.86 -5.64 8.54
CA GLU A 211 13.79 -5.76 10.01
C GLU A 211 12.45 -6.36 10.51
N GLY A 212 11.46 -6.49 9.63
CA GLY A 212 10.18 -7.15 9.92
C GLY A 212 10.11 -8.64 9.61
N SER A 213 11.13 -9.21 8.93
CA SER A 213 11.19 -10.62 8.49
C SER A 213 11.83 -11.56 9.51
#